data_AF-A0A7G9NZU0-F1
#
_entry.id   AF-A0A7G9NZU0-F1
#
_cell.length_a   1.000
_cell.length_b   1.000
_cell.length_c   1.000
_cell.angle_alpha   90.00
_cell.angle_beta   90.00
_cell.angle_gamma   90.00
#
_symmetry.space_group_name_H-M   'P 1'
#
loop_
_entity.id
_entity.type
_entity.pdbx_description
1 polymer ?
#
loop_
_entity_poly.entity_id
_entity_poly.type
_entity_poly.pdbx_seq_one_letter_code
_entity_poly.pdbx_strand_id
1 'polypeptide(L)'
;MKMLPRNYRLVVLNETGQTLDLSSNSANEKITVTLRPWKIASGVLYYGDEISSAGSTNLVDGGHEVLGAIDNSVNLYMGASGVLKVETDNASAAGVVSLYIEHSTDGGNTWPSGLTDFNPELHADFVAQVQITSTLDDVEQVFEI
;
A
#
# COMPACT_ATOMS: atom_id res chain seq x y z
N MET A 1 -12.35 4.70 13.45
CA MET A 1 -12.03 3.40 12.86
C MET A 1 -12.56 3.44 11.44
N LYS A 2 -11.67 3.35 10.43
CA LYS A 2 -12.06 3.39 9.02
C LYS A 2 -12.33 1.96 8.58
N MET A 3 -13.48 1.71 7.96
CA MET A 3 -13.79 0.38 7.42
C MET A 3 -13.16 0.21 6.03
N LEU A 4 -12.86 -1.03 5.66
CA LEU A 4 -12.43 -1.35 4.30
C LEU A 4 -13.51 -0.94 3.28
N PRO A 5 -13.16 -0.20 2.21
CA PRO A 5 -14.11 0.17 1.18
C PRO A 5 -14.60 -1.04 0.36
N ARG A 6 -15.70 -0.85 -0.38
CA ARG A 6 -16.23 -1.88 -1.30
C ARG A 6 -15.26 -2.19 -2.44
N ASN A 7 -14.72 -1.16 -3.08
CA ASN A 7 -13.68 -1.29 -4.10
C ASN A 7 -12.57 -0.34 -3.71
N TYR A 8 -11.37 -0.86 -3.56
CA TYR A 8 -10.24 -0.07 -3.14
C TYR A 8 -8.97 -0.49 -3.87
N ARG A 9 -7.98 0.40 -3.90
CA ARG A 9 -6.65 0.07 -4.36
C ARG A 9 -5.62 0.58 -3.36
N LEU A 10 -4.52 -0.14 -3.29
CA LEU A 10 -3.37 0.25 -2.48
C LEU A 10 -2.49 1.17 -3.32
N VAL A 11 -2.05 2.26 -2.71
CA VAL A 11 -1.13 3.21 -3.35
C VAL A 11 0.04 3.43 -2.42
N VAL A 12 1.25 3.27 -2.93
CA VAL A 12 2.47 3.62 -2.21
C VAL A 12 3.04 4.92 -2.77
N LEU A 13 3.53 5.78 -1.89
CA LEU A 13 4.18 7.04 -2.20
C LEU A 13 5.62 7.00 -1.68
N ASN A 14 6.58 7.34 -2.52
CA ASN A 14 7.99 7.43 -2.16
C ASN A 14 8.36 8.88 -1.86
N GLU A 15 8.87 9.14 -0.66
CA GLU A 15 9.38 10.43 -0.18
C GLU A 15 10.76 10.22 0.47
N THR A 16 11.59 9.38 -0.13
CA THR A 16 12.93 9.02 0.38
C THR A 16 14.03 9.94 -0.13
N GLY A 17 13.71 10.91 -0.99
CA GLY A 17 14.69 11.77 -1.66
C GLY A 17 15.46 11.06 -2.79
N GLN A 18 15.16 9.78 -3.06
CA GLN A 18 15.81 8.96 -4.09
C GLN A 18 14.79 8.19 -4.92
N THR A 19 15.20 7.73 -6.10
CA THR A 19 14.43 6.73 -6.85
C THR A 19 14.69 5.35 -6.26
N LEU A 20 13.63 4.60 -5.96
CA LEU A 20 13.70 3.19 -5.60
C LEU A 20 13.55 2.35 -6.87
N ASP A 21 14.53 1.51 -7.19
CA ASP A 21 14.48 0.57 -8.31
C ASP A 21 13.68 -0.67 -7.88
N LEU A 22 12.38 -0.66 -8.11
CA LEU A 22 11.50 -1.81 -7.82
C LEU A 22 11.36 -2.75 -9.03
N SER A 23 12.17 -2.54 -10.07
CA SER A 23 12.11 -3.38 -11.25
C SER A 23 12.51 -4.82 -10.92
N SER A 24 12.14 -5.77 -11.78
CA SER A 24 12.52 -7.17 -11.65
C SER A 24 14.03 -7.42 -11.64
N ASN A 25 14.84 -6.40 -11.94
CA ASN A 25 16.29 -6.47 -11.96
C ASN A 25 16.93 -6.01 -10.64
N SER A 26 16.15 -5.40 -9.74
CA SER A 26 16.62 -5.04 -8.41
C SER A 26 16.52 -6.24 -7.48
N ALA A 27 17.67 -6.71 -6.99
CA ALA A 27 17.71 -7.79 -6.02
C ALA A 27 17.37 -7.30 -4.59
N ASN A 28 17.59 -6.01 -4.34
CA ASN A 28 17.76 -5.47 -3.00
C ASN A 28 16.83 -4.30 -2.66
N GLU A 29 16.07 -3.78 -3.63
CA GLU A 29 15.05 -2.76 -3.37
C GLU A 29 13.65 -3.32 -3.66
N LYS A 30 12.79 -3.33 -2.64
CA LYS A 30 11.44 -3.88 -2.72
C LYS A 30 10.48 -3.08 -1.87
N ILE A 31 9.26 -2.91 -2.37
CA ILE A 31 8.11 -2.52 -1.56
C ILE A 31 7.11 -3.66 -1.62
N THR A 32 6.76 -4.21 -0.47
CA THR A 32 5.75 -5.27 -0.36
C THR A 32 4.68 -4.85 0.63
N VAL A 33 3.42 -5.11 0.28
CA VAL A 33 2.27 -4.95 1.18
C VAL A 33 1.58 -6.30 1.31
N THR A 34 1.38 -6.74 2.54
CA THR A 34 0.55 -7.91 2.85
C THR A 34 -0.64 -7.50 3.69
N LEU A 35 -1.79 -8.12 3.44
CA LEU A 35 -3.05 -7.85 4.13
C LEU A 35 -3.75 -9.17 4.42
N ARG A 36 -4.26 -9.32 5.64
CA ARG A 36 -5.24 -10.35 5.98
C ARG A 36 -6.55 -9.66 6.37
N PRO A 37 -7.54 -9.64 5.46
CA PRO A 37 -8.81 -8.99 5.72
C PRO A 37 -9.66 -9.83 6.68
N TRP A 38 -10.54 -9.17 7.42
CA TRP A 38 -11.40 -9.81 8.41
C TRP A 38 -12.82 -9.25 8.38
N LYS A 39 -13.78 -10.03 8.85
CA LYS A 39 -15.18 -9.64 9.06
C LYS A 39 -15.79 -10.34 10.26
N ILE A 40 -16.89 -9.79 10.76
CA ILE A 40 -17.75 -10.49 11.69
C ILE A 40 -18.97 -11.00 10.92
N ALA A 41 -19.20 -12.32 10.94
CA ALA A 41 -20.38 -12.93 10.37
C ALA A 41 -20.97 -13.93 11.38
N SER A 42 -22.29 -13.92 11.55
CA SER A 42 -22.97 -14.83 12.49
C SER A 42 -22.38 -14.85 13.92
N GLY A 43 -21.87 -13.70 14.38
CA GLY A 43 -21.27 -13.55 15.72
C GLY A 43 -19.85 -14.11 15.86
N VAL A 44 -19.19 -14.49 14.77
CA VAL A 44 -17.82 -15.03 14.76
C VAL A 44 -16.92 -14.18 13.89
N LEU A 45 -15.65 -14.05 14.31
CA LEU A 45 -14.59 -13.41 13.52
C LEU A 45 -14.09 -14.37 12.43
N TYR A 46 -14.14 -13.92 11.18
CA TYR A 46 -13.62 -14.64 10.03
C TYR A 46 -12.45 -13.86 9.43
N TYR A 47 -11.39 -14.59 9.08
CA TYR A 47 -10.26 -14.07 8.32
C TYR A 47 -10.34 -14.57 6.89
N GLY A 48 -10.04 -13.68 5.94
CA GLY A 48 -9.87 -14.02 4.55
C GLY A 48 -8.48 -14.58 4.24
N ASP A 49 -8.29 -14.91 2.98
CA ASP A 49 -6.98 -15.23 2.43
C ASP A 49 -6.06 -14.02 2.50
N GLU A 50 -4.76 -14.29 2.58
CA GLU A 50 -3.75 -13.24 2.55
C GLU A 50 -3.67 -12.65 1.13
N ILE A 51 -3.69 -11.33 1.06
CA ILE A 51 -3.48 -10.56 -0.17
C ILE A 51 -2.05 -10.02 -0.09
N SER A 52 -1.25 -10.29 -1.12
CA SER A 52 0.10 -9.76 -1.25
C SER A 52 0.22 -8.95 -2.53
N SER A 53 0.85 -7.79 -2.44
CA SER A 53 1.11 -6.91 -3.57
C SER A 53 2.51 -6.33 -3.44
N ALA A 54 3.21 -6.16 -4.57
CA ALA A 54 4.56 -5.63 -4.59
C ALA A 54 4.66 -4.53 -5.66
N GLY A 55 5.48 -3.52 -5.37
CA GLY A 55 5.89 -2.55 -6.38
C GLY A 55 6.69 -3.25 -7.47
N SER A 56 6.55 -2.77 -8.70
CA SER A 56 7.09 -3.42 -9.89
C SER A 56 7.79 -2.43 -10.84
N THR A 57 7.67 -1.14 -10.55
CA THR A 57 8.19 -0.06 -11.37
C THR A 57 9.11 0.83 -10.57
N ASN A 58 10.13 1.40 -11.22
CA ASN A 58 11.03 2.32 -10.55
C ASN A 58 10.24 3.51 -10.03
N LEU A 59 10.29 3.71 -8.73
CA LEU A 59 9.48 4.67 -8.02
C LEU A 59 10.35 5.88 -7.69
N VAL A 60 10.26 6.92 -8.52
CA VAL A 60 10.99 8.17 -8.32
C VAL A 60 10.59 8.85 -7.01
N ASP A 61 11.43 9.73 -6.50
CA ASP A 61 11.08 10.57 -5.35
C ASP A 61 9.84 11.45 -5.66
N GLY A 62 8.91 11.53 -4.71
CA GLY A 62 7.57 12.09 -4.90
C GLY A 62 6.65 11.28 -5.82
N GLY A 63 7.12 10.16 -6.35
CA GLY A 63 6.36 9.26 -7.22
C GLY A 63 5.46 8.32 -6.42
N HIS A 64 4.38 7.85 -7.07
CA HIS A 64 3.48 6.86 -6.50
C HIS A 64 3.31 5.64 -7.41
N GLU A 65 3.02 4.49 -6.82
CA GLU A 65 2.64 3.27 -7.55
C GLU A 65 1.34 2.71 -7.00
N VAL A 66 0.45 2.28 -7.91
CA VAL A 66 -0.79 1.58 -7.59
C VAL A 66 -0.50 0.08 -7.58
N LEU A 67 -0.64 -0.57 -6.43
CA LEU A 67 -0.29 -1.99 -6.25
C LEU A 67 -1.40 -2.98 -6.64
N GLY A 68 -2.57 -2.46 -7.03
CA GLY A 68 -3.69 -3.24 -7.54
C GLY A 68 -5.03 -2.86 -6.95
N ALA A 69 -6.09 -3.11 -7.72
CA ALA A 69 -7.47 -2.92 -7.29
C ALA A 69 -8.04 -4.20 -6.66
N ILE A 70 -8.81 -4.06 -5.60
CA ILE A 70 -9.43 -5.11 -4.82
C ILE A 70 -10.94 -4.87 -4.78
N ASP A 71 -11.70 -5.89 -5.17
CA ASP A 71 -13.16 -5.93 -5.04
C ASP A 71 -13.55 -6.69 -3.76
N ASN A 72 -14.20 -5.97 -2.85
CA ASN A 72 -14.70 -6.46 -1.57
C ASN A 72 -16.24 -6.57 -1.54
N SER A 73 -16.90 -6.50 -2.70
CA SER A 73 -18.37 -6.50 -2.81
C SER A 73 -19.04 -7.82 -2.45
N VAL A 74 -18.32 -8.95 -2.56
CA VAL A 74 -18.83 -10.28 -2.21
C VAL A 74 -18.41 -10.68 -0.79
N ASN A 75 -17.13 -10.48 -0.47
CA ASN A 75 -16.59 -10.94 0.80
C ASN A 75 -17.03 -10.06 1.97
N LEU A 76 -17.26 -8.77 1.75
CA LEU A 76 -17.74 -7.82 2.76
C LEU A 76 -16.83 -7.78 3.99
N TYR A 77 -15.51 -7.80 3.74
CA TYR A 77 -14.53 -7.58 4.77
C TYR A 77 -14.68 -6.18 5.36
N MET A 78 -14.57 -6.08 6.67
CA MET A 78 -14.80 -4.84 7.42
C MET A 78 -13.49 -4.13 7.71
N GLY A 79 -12.41 -4.88 7.90
CA GLY A 79 -11.08 -4.37 8.21
C GLY A 79 -9.99 -5.32 7.72
N ALA A 80 -8.74 -4.94 7.90
CA ALA A 80 -7.59 -5.79 7.61
C ALA A 80 -6.44 -5.51 8.58
N SER A 81 -5.70 -6.55 8.94
CA SER A 81 -4.37 -6.43 9.54
C SER A 81 -3.34 -6.62 8.44
N GLY A 82 -2.28 -5.80 8.40
CA GLY A 82 -1.30 -5.87 7.34
C GLY A 82 0.09 -5.40 7.72
N VAL A 83 1.01 -5.57 6.79
CA VAL A 83 2.41 -5.14 6.90
C VAL A 83 2.80 -4.39 5.64
N LEU A 84 3.37 -3.20 5.81
CA LEU A 84 4.13 -2.49 4.78
C LEU A 84 5.61 -2.82 5.03
N LYS A 85 6.26 -3.41 4.04
CA LYS A 85 7.68 -3.73 4.07
C LYS A 85 8.41 -2.95 2.98
N VAL A 86 9.52 -2.32 3.35
CA VAL A 86 10.43 -1.65 2.42
C VAL A 86 11.84 -2.14 2.64
N GLU A 87 12.44 -2.66 1.58
CA GLU A 87 13.84 -3.04 1.48
C GLU A 87 14.52 -2.03 0.56
N THR A 88 15.67 -1.47 0.96
CA THR A 88 16.53 -0.69 0.04
C THR A 88 18.00 -0.88 0.40
N ASP A 89 18.85 -1.00 -0.61
CA ASP A 89 20.30 -0.95 -0.47
C ASP A 89 20.91 0.42 -0.85
N ASN A 90 20.06 1.38 -1.24
CA ASN A 90 20.46 2.73 -1.52
C ASN A 90 20.69 3.49 -0.21
N ALA A 91 21.95 3.59 0.21
CA ALA A 91 22.35 4.31 1.42
C ALA A 91 21.96 5.81 1.42
N SER A 92 21.59 6.38 0.27
CA SER A 92 21.12 7.77 0.17
C SER A 92 19.59 7.90 0.24
N ALA A 93 18.84 6.79 0.22
CA ALA A 93 17.40 6.78 0.40
C ALA A 93 17.09 6.99 1.89
N ALA A 94 16.87 8.25 2.27
CA ALA A 94 16.62 8.66 3.64
C ALA A 94 15.33 9.49 3.67
N GLY A 95 14.25 8.88 4.12
CA GLY A 95 12.92 9.49 4.14
C GLY A 95 11.83 8.45 4.32
N VAL A 96 10.66 8.69 3.74
CA VAL A 96 9.45 7.91 4.08
C VAL A 96 8.90 7.20 2.86
N VAL A 97 8.38 5.99 3.06
CA VAL A 97 7.45 5.37 2.12
C VAL A 97 6.10 5.25 2.83
N SER A 98 5.07 5.82 2.21
CA SER A 98 3.72 5.89 2.77
C SER A 98 2.77 5.00 2.00
N LEU A 99 1.90 4.29 2.72
CA LEU A 99 0.83 3.46 2.17
C LEU A 99 -0.52 4.14 2.37
N TYR A 100 -1.29 4.17 1.29
CA TYR A 100 -2.63 4.72 1.25
C TYR A 100 -3.64 3.72 0.69
N ILE A 101 -4.90 3.92 1.06
CA ILE A 101 -6.04 3.28 0.42
C ILE A 101 -6.85 4.34 -0.31
N GLU A 102 -7.04 4.13 -1.60
CA GLU A 102 -7.96 4.91 -2.41
C GLU A 102 -9.18 4.06 -2.73
N HIS A 103 -10.36 4.66 -2.74
CA HIS A 103 -11.62 3.96 -2.96
C HIS A 103 -12.31 4.41 -4.24
N SER A 104 -12.98 3.46 -4.89
CA SER A 104 -13.84 3.71 -6.04
C SER A 104 -15.31 3.61 -5.64
N THR A 105 -16.12 4.54 -6.16
CA THR A 105 -17.56 4.63 -5.87
C THR A 105 -18.43 3.97 -6.94
N ASP A 106 -17.86 3.53 -8.06
CA ASP A 106 -18.58 3.05 -9.24
C ASP A 106 -18.21 1.60 -9.64
N GLY A 107 -17.68 0.82 -8.69
CA GLY A 107 -17.33 -0.58 -8.95
C GLY A 107 -15.89 -0.79 -9.43
N GLY A 108 -15.00 0.17 -9.21
CA GLY A 108 -13.60 0.10 -9.68
C GLY A 108 -13.41 0.61 -11.11
N ASN A 109 -14.43 1.25 -11.70
CA ASN A 109 -14.35 1.78 -13.07
C ASN A 109 -13.62 3.12 -13.11
N THR A 110 -13.84 3.97 -12.11
CA THR A 110 -13.12 5.23 -11.93
C THR A 110 -12.54 5.33 -10.52
N TRP A 111 -11.44 6.09 -10.44
CA TRP A 111 -10.67 6.34 -9.23
C TRP A 111 -10.49 7.86 -9.09
N PRO A 112 -10.55 8.42 -7.87
CA PRO A 112 -10.36 9.85 -7.64
C PRO A 112 -9.07 10.43 -8.25
N SER A 113 -7.99 9.66 -8.21
CA SER A 113 -6.74 9.94 -8.90
C SER A 113 -6.56 9.07 -10.14
N GLY A 114 -6.00 9.67 -11.19
CA GLY A 114 -5.34 8.96 -12.27
C GLY A 114 -3.97 8.40 -11.83
N LEU A 115 -3.32 7.68 -12.74
CA LEU A 115 -2.01 7.05 -12.50
C LEU A 115 -0.85 8.05 -12.42
N THR A 116 -1.10 9.35 -12.60
CA THR A 116 -0.06 10.39 -12.69
C THR A 116 -0.31 11.59 -11.78
N ASP A 117 -1.45 11.66 -11.09
CA ASP A 117 -1.91 12.81 -10.31
C ASP A 117 -2.47 12.42 -8.94
N PHE A 118 -1.92 11.36 -8.34
CA PHE A 118 -2.24 11.00 -6.98
C PHE A 118 -1.98 12.16 -6.02
N ASN A 119 -3.02 12.53 -5.26
CA ASN A 119 -2.95 13.52 -4.20
C ASN A 119 -3.53 12.89 -2.93
N PRO A 120 -2.68 12.51 -1.95
CA PRO A 120 -3.13 11.79 -0.77
C PRO A 120 -4.08 12.62 0.10
N GLU A 121 -4.07 13.95 0.04
CA GLU A 121 -4.95 14.79 0.85
C GLU A 121 -6.40 14.80 0.35
N LEU A 122 -6.60 14.55 -0.95
CA LEU A 122 -7.90 14.64 -1.60
C LEU A 122 -8.47 13.27 -1.96
N HIS A 123 -7.60 12.31 -2.30
CA HIS A 123 -7.98 11.11 -3.03
C HIS A 123 -7.92 9.83 -2.19
N ALA A 124 -7.26 9.85 -1.03
CA ALA A 124 -6.98 8.61 -0.32
C ALA A 124 -6.92 8.75 1.20
N ASP A 125 -6.98 7.60 1.85
CA ASP A 125 -6.87 7.44 3.28
C ASP A 125 -5.47 6.92 3.63
N PHE A 126 -4.77 7.65 4.51
CA PHE A 126 -3.50 7.17 5.06
C PHE A 126 -3.71 5.87 5.87
N VAL A 127 -2.81 4.91 5.66
CA VAL A 127 -2.82 3.61 6.34
C VAL A 127 -1.59 3.44 7.22
N ALA A 128 -0.40 3.56 6.65
CA ALA A 128 0.87 3.28 7.32
C ALA A 128 2.01 4.03 6.65
N GLN A 129 3.14 4.14 7.36
CA GLN A 129 4.38 4.62 6.77
C GLN A 129 5.58 3.88 7.35
N VAL A 130 6.64 3.79 6.56
CA VAL A 130 7.94 3.27 6.96
C VAL A 130 8.96 4.40 6.82
N GLN A 131 9.76 4.63 7.86
CA GLN A 131 10.89 5.55 7.82
C GLN A 131 12.17 4.78 7.48
N ILE A 132 12.85 5.20 6.42
CA ILE A 132 14.19 4.75 6.03
C ILE A 132 15.21 5.73 6.59
N THR A 133 16.26 5.24 7.24
CA THR A 133 17.16 6.08 8.05
C THR A 133 18.59 6.19 7.54
N SER A 134 18.86 5.75 6.30
CA SER A 134 20.15 5.82 5.57
C SER A 134 21.15 4.66 5.79
N THR A 135 20.71 3.54 6.35
CA THR A 135 21.47 2.27 6.30
C THR A 135 20.77 1.29 5.37
N LEU A 136 21.46 0.20 4.99
CA LEU A 136 20.84 -0.93 4.28
C LEU A 136 19.68 -1.43 5.15
N ASP A 137 18.49 -0.97 4.86
CA ASP A 137 17.36 -0.98 5.77
C ASP A 137 16.32 -1.94 5.20
N ASP A 138 16.06 -3.00 5.97
CA ASP A 138 14.86 -3.82 5.84
C ASP A 138 13.92 -3.38 6.97
N VAL A 139 12.88 -2.62 6.62
CA VAL A 139 11.99 -1.99 7.59
C VAL A 139 10.55 -2.38 7.31
N GLU A 140 9.86 -2.78 8.38
CA GLU A 140 8.48 -3.23 8.35
C GLU A 140 7.62 -2.41 9.32
N GLN A 141 6.42 -2.07 8.88
CA GLN A 141 5.41 -1.42 9.70
C GLN A 141 4.12 -2.25 9.67
N VAL A 142 3.70 -2.74 10.83
CA VAL A 142 2.39 -3.39 11.02
C VAL A 142 1.31 -2.32 11.12
N PHE A 143 0.15 -2.58 10.53
CA PHE A 143 -1.02 -1.70 10.59
C PHE A 143 -2.33 -2.48 10.70
N GLU A 144 -3.37 -1.76 11.13
CA GLU A 144 -4.75 -2.22 11.13
C GLU A 144 -5.65 -1.16 10.52
N ILE A 145 -6.60 -1.61 9.72
CA ILE A 145 -7.70 -0.82 9.15
C ILE A 145 -8.99 -1.27 9.81
#